data_AF-A0A7R7WFB9-F1
#
_entry.id   AF-A0A7R7WFB9-F1
#
_cell.length_a   1.000
_cell.length_b   1.000
_cell.length_c   1.000
_cell.angle_alpha   90.00
_cell.angle_beta   90.00
_cell.angle_gamma   90.00
#
_symmetry.space_group_name_H-M   'P 1'
#
loop_
_entity.id
_entity.type
_entity.pdbx_description
1 polymer ?
#
loop_
_entity_poly.entity_id
_entity_poly.type
_entity_poly.pdbx_seq_one_letter_code
_entity_poly.pdbx_strand_id
1 'polypeptide(L)'
;MGHVNLVLLMDISRARKTLTIEKYVPYARQHPRTRAQAAGTVHVRRCVSTIVVNMKANPPSVQGAPLTLEFEIIVGRPAVGQEHDVVFDSAALLAIAGGVFRGMP
;
A
#
# COMPACT_ATOMS: atom_id res chain seq x y z
N MET A 1 -15.20 -0.25 -18.31
CA MET A 1 -14.67 0.77 -17.40
C MET A 1 -13.75 0.06 -16.41
N GLY A 2 -12.51 0.51 -16.21
CA GLY A 2 -11.57 -0.12 -15.27
C GLY A 2 -11.83 0.35 -13.84
N HIS A 3 -11.90 -0.59 -12.89
CA HIS A 3 -12.02 -0.30 -11.46
C HIS A 3 -10.64 -0.37 -10.80
N VAL A 4 -10.28 0.62 -9.99
CA VAL A 4 -9.03 0.63 -9.21
C VAL A 4 -9.36 0.13 -7.80
N ASN A 5 -8.87 -1.06 -7.45
CA ASN A 5 -9.15 -1.69 -6.16
C ASN A 5 -8.04 -1.47 -5.12
N LEU A 6 -6.85 -1.04 -5.56
CA LEU A 6 -5.70 -0.77 -4.71
C LEU A 6 -4.80 0.28 -5.36
N VAL A 7 -4.25 1.17 -4.53
CA VAL A 7 -3.22 2.13 -4.94
C VAL A 7 -2.06 2.03 -3.96
N LEU A 8 -0.84 1.88 -4.48
CA LEU A 8 0.39 2.07 -3.71
C LEU A 8 1.00 3.42 -4.07
N LEU A 9 1.18 4.29 -3.08
CA LEU A 9 1.96 5.50 -3.22
C LEU A 9 3.34 5.27 -2.62
N MET A 10 4.38 5.51 -3.41
CA MET A 10 5.77 5.38 -2.96
C MET A 10 6.42 6.77 -2.97
N ASP A 11 6.76 7.28 -1.80
CA ASP A 11 7.54 8.51 -1.64
C ASP A 11 8.99 8.18 -1.30
N ILE A 12 9.92 8.75 -2.07
CA ILE A 12 11.35 8.48 -1.98
C ILE A 12 12.07 9.78 -1.64
N SER A 13 12.50 9.89 -0.38
CA SER A 13 13.35 10.99 0.07
C SER A 13 14.82 10.62 -0.05
N ARG A 14 15.52 11.18 -1.05
CA ARG A 14 16.97 10.96 -1.22
C ARG A 14 17.79 11.51 -0.05
N ALA A 15 17.53 12.74 0.37
CA ALA A 15 18.27 13.40 1.46
C ALA A 15 18.14 12.66 2.81
N ARG A 16 16.97 12.06 3.06
CA ARG A 16 16.70 11.26 4.27
C ARG A 16 17.02 9.77 4.08
N LYS A 17 17.33 9.33 2.85
CA LYS A 17 17.38 7.92 2.42
C LYS A 17 16.20 7.12 3.00
N THR A 18 15.00 7.64 2.79
CA THR A 18 13.74 7.07 3.31
C THR A 18 12.79 6.73 2.18
N LEU A 19 12.25 5.51 2.18
CA LEU A 19 11.17 5.07 1.32
C LEU A 19 9.90 4.94 2.16
N THR A 20 8.86 5.71 1.84
CA THR A 20 7.54 5.60 2.44
C THR A 20 6.61 4.93 1.44
N ILE A 21 5.90 3.87 1.86
CA ILE A 21 4.90 3.18 1.05
C ILE A 21 3.56 3.36 1.75
N GLU A 22 2.59 3.95 1.07
CA GLU A 22 1.21 4.03 1.53
C GLU A 22 0.33 3.15 0.66
N LYS A 23 -0.52 2.34 1.28
CA LYS A 23 -1.49 1.49 0.61
C LYS A 23 -2.89 2.06 0.82
N TYR A 24 -3.58 2.31 -0.27
CA TYR A 24 -4.96 2.77 -0.28
C TYR A 24 -5.89 1.75 -0.92
N VAL A 25 -7.08 1.61 -0.36
CA VAL A 25 -8.19 0.87 -0.96
C VAL A 25 -9.43 1.76 -1.07
N PRO A 26 -10.30 1.55 -2.07
CA PRO A 26 -11.60 2.23 -2.13
C PRO A 26 -12.45 1.87 -0.91
N TYR A 27 -12.99 2.88 -0.24
CA TYR A 27 -13.93 2.70 0.86
C TYR A 27 -15.28 3.31 0.49
N ALA A 28 -16.34 2.50 0.55
CA ALA A 28 -17.71 2.98 0.36
C ALA A 28 -18.15 3.81 1.57
N ARG A 29 -18.37 5.12 1.37
CA ARG A 29 -18.77 6.02 2.45
C ARG A 29 -20.25 5.81 2.80
N GLN A 30 -20.53 5.12 3.90
CA GLN A 30 -21.89 5.00 4.44
C GLN A 30 -22.31 6.34 5.07
N HIS A 31 -23.16 7.11 4.38
CA HIS A 31 -23.89 8.23 5.00
C HIS A 31 -25.26 7.74 5.49
N PRO A 32 -25.86 8.40 6.52
CA PRO A 32 -27.27 8.23 6.81
C PRO A 32 -28.08 8.52 5.54
N ARG A 33 -28.82 7.53 5.06
CA ARG A 33 -29.69 7.67 3.88
C ARG A 33 -30.80 8.68 4.17
N THR A 34 -30.58 9.95 3.88
CA THR A 34 -31.68 10.91 3.72
C THR A 34 -32.26 10.74 2.33
N ARG A 35 -33.59 10.79 2.21
CA ARG A 35 -34.35 10.50 0.97
C ARG A 35 -33.96 11.37 -0.24
N ALA A 36 -33.13 12.40 -0.05
CA ALA A 36 -32.63 13.29 -1.09
C ALA A 36 -31.34 12.83 -1.80
N GLN A 37 -30.66 11.77 -1.33
CA GLN A 37 -29.41 11.29 -1.92
C GLN A 37 -29.61 10.05 -2.81
N ALA A 38 -30.26 10.24 -3.96
CA ALA A 38 -30.40 9.22 -5.00
C ALA A 38 -29.21 9.22 -5.98
N ALA A 39 -27.98 9.41 -5.50
CA ALA A 39 -26.80 9.48 -6.36
C ALA A 39 -25.64 8.66 -5.78
N GLY A 40 -25.58 7.38 -6.17
CA GLY A 40 -24.37 6.54 -6.20
C GLY A 40 -23.59 6.30 -4.90
N THR A 41 -22.96 5.13 -4.79
CA THR A 41 -21.94 4.89 -3.76
C THR A 41 -20.71 5.76 -4.04
N VAL A 42 -20.47 6.80 -3.24
CA VAL A 42 -19.23 7.58 -3.30
C VAL A 42 -18.12 6.76 -2.65
N HIS A 43 -17.14 6.34 -3.47
CA HIS A 43 -15.92 5.70 -3.00
C HIS A 43 -14.89 6.76 -2.66
N VAL A 44 -14.34 6.70 -1.44
CA VAL A 44 -13.25 7.57 -1.00
C VAL A 44 -12.01 6.73 -0.79
N ARG A 45 -10.83 7.27 -1.13
CA ARG A 45 -9.55 6.62 -0.84
C ARG A 45 -9.34 6.53 0.68
N ARG A 46 -9.04 5.35 1.19
CA ARG A 46 -8.65 5.15 2.60
C ARG A 46 -7.25 4.56 2.66
N CYS A 47 -6.32 5.26 3.32
CA CYS A 47 -5.01 4.70 3.63
C CYS A 47 -5.21 3.59 4.68
N VAL A 48 -4.79 2.37 4.37
CA VAL A 48 -4.93 1.20 5.23
C VAL A 48 -3.60 0.68 5.75
N SER A 49 -2.49 1.08 5.13
CA SER A 49 -1.15 0.79 5.64
C SER A 49 -0.19 1.90 5.21
N THR A 50 0.69 2.30 6.12
CA THR A 50 1.82 3.19 5.86
C THR A 50 3.07 2.53 6.40
N ILE A 51 4.06 2.36 5.53
CA ILE A 51 5.33 1.70 5.82
C ILE A 51 6.44 2.71 5.58
N VAL A 52 7.40 2.77 6.50
CA VAL A 52 8.56 3.66 6.39
C VAL A 52 9.83 2.83 6.50
N VAL A 53 10.62 2.80 5.44
CA VAL A 53 11.95 2.20 5.40
C VAL A 53 12.99 3.29 5.50
N ASN A 54 13.74 3.32 6.59
CA ASN A 54 14.83 4.28 6.83
C ASN A 54 16.18 3.61 6.62
N MET A 55 16.82 3.92 5.49
CA MET A 55 18.15 3.39 5.12
C MET A 55 19.31 4.24 5.65
N LYS A 56 19.02 5.39 6.28
CA LYS A 56 20.03 6.24 6.95
C LYS A 56 20.23 5.84 8.41
N ALA A 57 19.26 5.16 9.03
CA ALA A 57 19.40 4.60 10.37
C ALA A 57 20.50 3.54 10.42
N ASN A 58 21.10 3.34 11.60
CA ASN A 58 22.09 2.31 11.85
C ASN A 58 21.70 1.47 13.08
N PRO A 59 21.20 0.23 12.90
CA PRO A 59 20.96 -0.44 11.61
C PRO A 59 19.78 0.18 10.83
N PRO A 60 19.68 -0.05 9.50
CA PRO A 60 18.49 0.29 8.73
C PRO A 60 17.22 -0.30 9.34
N SER A 61 16.11 0.43 9.28
CA SER A 61 14.88 0.06 10.00
C SER A 61 13.65 0.13 9.12
N VAL A 62 12.66 -0.72 9.41
CA VAL A 62 11.34 -0.69 8.79
C VAL A 62 10.27 -0.50 9.87
N GLN A 63 9.34 0.42 9.63
CA GLN A 63 8.15 0.63 10.47
C GLN A 63 6.90 0.34 9.65
N GLY A 64 5.88 -0.26 10.28
CA GLY A 64 4.59 -0.54 9.63
C GLY A 64 4.53 -1.80 8.77
N ALA A 65 5.62 -2.58 8.71
CA ALA A 65 5.65 -3.88 8.02
C ALA A 65 4.65 -4.90 8.62
N PRO A 66 4.20 -5.89 7.84
CA PRO A 66 4.53 -6.13 6.43
C PRO A 66 3.67 -5.32 5.44
N LEU A 67 4.12 -5.21 4.19
CA LEU A 67 3.23 -4.86 3.07
C LEU A 67 2.57 -6.15 2.57
N THR A 68 1.29 -6.33 2.88
CA THR A 68 0.48 -7.39 2.26
C THR A 68 -0.28 -6.81 1.08
N LEU A 69 -0.16 -7.45 -0.08
CA LEU A 69 -1.03 -7.22 -1.22
C LEU A 69 -1.99 -8.40 -1.33
N GLU A 70 -3.24 -8.18 -0.94
CA GLU A 70 -4.24 -9.24 -0.89
C GLU A 70 -4.59 -9.69 -2.30
N PHE A 71 -4.53 -11.00 -2.53
CA PHE A 71 -4.78 -11.59 -3.83
C PHE A 71 -6.15 -11.16 -4.38
N GLU A 72 -7.18 -11.25 -3.55
CA GLU A 72 -8.55 -10.94 -3.96
C GLU A 72 -8.72 -9.47 -4.34
N ILE A 73 -7.97 -8.55 -3.72
CA ILE A 73 -8.03 -7.12 -4.06
C ILE A 73 -7.32 -6.85 -5.39
N ILE A 74 -6.16 -7.47 -5.62
CA ILE A 74 -5.39 -7.28 -6.86
C ILE A 74 -6.06 -7.95 -8.06
N VAL A 75 -6.58 -9.17 -7.86
CA VAL A 75 -7.09 -10.03 -8.93
C VAL A 75 -8.61 -9.88 -9.11
N GLY A 76 -9.34 -9.48 -8.08
CA GLY A 76 -10.79 -9.27 -8.13
C GLY A 76 -11.63 -10.54 -8.01
N ARG A 77 -11.03 -11.64 -7.53
CA ARG A 77 -11.73 -12.90 -7.23
C ARG A 77 -11.06 -13.66 -6.08
N PRO A 78 -11.76 -14.62 -5.45
CA PRO A 78 -11.14 -15.49 -4.45
C PRO A 78 -9.95 -16.26 -5.01
N ALA A 79 -8.95 -16.50 -4.14
CA ALA A 79 -7.81 -17.34 -4.43
C ALA A 79 -8.22 -18.80 -4.61
N VAL A 80 -7.56 -19.52 -5.52
CA VAL A 80 -7.75 -20.96 -5.74
C VAL A 80 -6.40 -21.70 -5.73
N GLY A 81 -6.39 -22.91 -5.16
CA GLY A 81 -5.20 -23.76 -5.13
C GLY A 81 -4.03 -23.11 -4.39
N GLN A 82 -2.96 -22.80 -5.11
CA GLN A 82 -1.72 -22.22 -4.55
C GLN A 82 -1.67 -20.68 -4.62
N GLU A 83 -2.75 -20.03 -5.05
CA GLU A 83 -2.84 -18.58 -5.03
C GLU A 83 -2.94 -18.04 -3.59
N HIS A 84 -2.20 -16.98 -3.30
CA HIS A 84 -2.12 -16.40 -1.97
C HIS A 84 -1.73 -14.93 -2.04
N ASP A 85 -1.92 -14.23 -0.92
CA ASP A 85 -1.49 -12.85 -0.76
C ASP A 85 0.02 -12.71 -0.93
N VAL A 86 0.46 -11.63 -1.56
CA VAL A 86 1.88 -11.33 -1.69
C VAL A 86 2.31 -10.53 -0.46
N VAL A 87 3.23 -11.09 0.33
CA VAL A 87 3.71 -10.46 1.57
C VAL A 87 5.16 -10.03 1.39
N PHE A 88 5.40 -8.72 1.51
CA PHE A 88 6.75 -8.16 1.66
C PHE A 88 7.01 -7.89 3.13
N ASP A 89 7.81 -8.77 3.75
CA ASP A 89 8.27 -8.61 5.12
C ASP A 89 9.35 -7.51 5.23
N SER A 90 9.80 -7.25 6.46
CA SER A 90 10.83 -6.25 6.71
C SER A 90 12.12 -6.49 5.92
N ALA A 91 12.53 -7.74 5.72
CA ALA A 91 13.78 -8.07 5.02
C ALA A 91 13.64 -7.78 3.52
N ALA A 92 12.52 -8.19 2.90
CA ALA A 92 12.20 -7.87 1.52
C ALA A 92 12.10 -6.36 1.29
N LEU A 93 11.46 -5.63 2.21
CA LEU A 93 11.34 -4.17 2.14
C LEU A 93 12.70 -3.46 2.25
N LEU A 94 13.60 -3.95 3.12
CA LEU A 94 14.98 -3.47 3.18
C LEU A 94 15.76 -3.76 1.90
N ALA A 95 15.60 -4.95 1.31
CA ALA A 95 16.24 -5.30 0.05
C ALA A 95 15.76 -4.40 -1.10
N ILE A 96 14.46 -4.14 -1.19
CA ILE A 96 13.86 -3.22 -2.16
C ILE A 96 14.42 -1.80 -1.96
N ALA A 97 14.39 -1.27 -0.73
CA ALA A 97 14.94 0.05 -0.44
C ALA A 97 16.44 0.14 -0.75
N GLY A 98 17.22 -0.91 -0.46
CA GLY A 98 18.62 -1.02 -0.83
C GLY A 98 18.84 -0.98 -2.35
N GLY A 99 17.93 -1.55 -3.13
CA GLY A 99 17.90 -1.40 -4.59
C GLY A 99 17.58 0.03 -5.03
N VAL A 100 16.55 0.64 -4.44
CA VAL A 100 16.11 2.01 -4.76
C VAL A 100 17.21 3.04 -4.52
N PHE A 101 17.93 2.96 -3.40
CA PHE A 101 18.98 3.93 -3.05
C PHE A 101 20.36 3.56 -3.58
N ARG A 102 20.49 2.47 -4.33
CA ARG A 102 21.78 2.05 -4.91
C ARG A 102 22.27 3.09 -5.91
N GLY A 103 23.51 3.56 -5.74
CA GLY A 103 24.11 4.55 -6.64
C GLY A 103 23.50 5.96 -6.53
N MET A 104 22.62 6.20 -5.55
CA MET A 104 22.19 7.56 -5.22
C MET A 104 23.15 8.16 -4.19
N PRO A 105 23.70 9.37 -4.43
CA PRO A 105 24.57 10.05 -3.48
C PRO A 105 23.86 10.24 -2.12
#